data_AF-A0A921MLQ4-F1
#
_entry.id   AF-A0A921MLQ4-F1
#
_cell.length_a   1.000
_cell.length_b   1.000
_cell.length_c   1.000
_cell.angle_alpha   90.00
_cell.angle_beta   90.00
_cell.angle_gamma   90.00
#
_symmetry.space_group_name_H-M   'P 1'
#
loop_
_entity.id
_entity.type
_entity.pdbx_description
1 polymer ?
#
loop_
_entity_poly.entity_id
_entity_poly.type
_entity_poly.pdbx_seq_one_letter_code
_entity_poly.pdbx_strand_id
1 'polypeptide(L)'
;MVLAEADREVTLEAEGDSRRVTVSCPQMPYLGLWHMPGTDAPYVCIEPWVSLPSEQGKAAAFEEQPDLIALEPGGQYQNHWSITVST
;
A
#
# COMPACT_ATOMS: atom_id res chain seq x y z
N MET A 1 0.93 -3.14 -10.12
CA MET A 1 -0.29 -3.96 -9.85
C MET A 1 -0.91 -3.47 -8.56
N VAL A 2 -2.24 -3.49 -8.43
CA VAL A 2 -2.94 -3.13 -7.19
C VAL A 2 -3.78 -4.33 -6.74
N LEU A 3 -3.65 -4.72 -5.48
CA LEU A 3 -4.45 -5.75 -4.83
C LEU A 3 -5.46 -5.06 -3.91
N ALA A 4 -6.74 -5.38 -4.07
CA ALA A 4 -7.81 -5.00 -3.15
C ALA A 4 -8.04 -6.13 -2.15
N GLU A 5 -8.42 -5.78 -0.91
CA GLU A 5 -8.57 -6.75 0.19
C GLU A 5 -7.30 -7.58 0.42
N ALA A 6 -6.14 -7.00 0.12
CA ALA A 6 -4.86 -7.68 0.26
C ALA A 6 -4.67 -8.12 1.73
N ASP A 7 -4.07 -9.29 1.91
CA ASP A 7 -3.62 -9.71 3.24
C ASP A 7 -2.80 -8.59 3.87
N ARG A 8 -3.07 -8.34 5.14
CA ARG A 8 -2.57 -7.19 5.90
C ARG A 8 -1.08 -7.29 6.24
N GLU A 9 -0.37 -8.22 5.60
CA GLU A 9 1.04 -8.48 5.74
C GLU A 9 1.62 -9.04 4.42
N VAL A 10 2.77 -8.51 4.00
CA VAL A 10 3.45 -8.88 2.74
C VAL A 10 4.91 -9.11 3.04
N THR A 11 5.46 -10.25 2.60
CA THR A 11 6.89 -10.56 2.75
C THR A 11 7.56 -10.67 1.39
N LEU A 12 8.65 -9.92 1.21
CA LEU A 12 9.60 -10.08 0.11
C LEU A 12 10.72 -11.02 0.57
N GLU A 13 10.86 -12.16 -0.11
CA GLU A 13 11.89 -13.16 0.13
C GLU A 13 12.33 -13.81 -1.20
N ALA A 14 13.48 -14.47 -1.18
CA ALA A 14 14.00 -15.23 -2.31
C ALA A 14 14.30 -16.67 -1.88
N GLU A 15 14.01 -17.63 -2.76
CA GLU A 15 14.28 -19.04 -2.49
C GLU A 15 15.78 -19.28 -2.27
N GLY A 16 16.13 -19.96 -1.18
CA GLY A 16 17.52 -20.22 -0.81
C GLY A 16 18.24 -19.02 -0.15
N ASP A 17 17.54 -17.90 0.06
CA ASP A 17 18.05 -16.74 0.80
C ASP A 17 17.32 -16.61 2.15
N SER A 18 18.06 -16.28 3.20
CA SER A 18 17.49 -16.11 4.55
C SER A 18 17.01 -14.67 4.79
N ARG A 19 17.42 -13.73 3.94
CA ARG A 19 17.02 -12.31 4.03
C ARG A 19 15.56 -12.14 3.66
N ARG A 20 14.83 -11.39 4.49
CA ARG A 20 13.41 -11.09 4.29
C ARG A 20 13.09 -9.65 4.68
N VAL A 21 12.10 -9.08 3.98
CA VAL A 21 11.46 -7.81 4.35
C VAL A 21 9.98 -8.06 4.48
N THR A 22 9.41 -7.86 5.66
CA THR A 22 7.99 -8.03 5.93
C THR A 22 7.36 -6.68 6.24
N VAL A 23 6.30 -6.33 5.52
CA VAL A 23 5.50 -5.11 5.71
C VAL A 23 4.15 -5.52 6.29
N SER A 24 3.81 -5.04 7.48
CA SER A 24 2.50 -5.24 8.11
C SER A 24 1.71 -3.93 8.07
N CYS A 25 0.49 -3.97 7.54
CA CYS A 25 -0.35 -2.79 7.30
C CYS A 25 -1.84 -3.12 7.57
N PRO A 26 -2.21 -3.44 8.82
CA PRO A 26 -3.55 -3.91 9.17
C PRO A 26 -4.68 -2.90 8.96
N GLN A 27 -4.40 -1.64 8.70
CA GLN A 27 -5.43 -0.60 8.53
C GLN A 27 -5.52 -0.08 7.08
N MET A 28 -4.89 -0.77 6.13
CA MET A 28 -4.81 -0.36 4.72
C MET A 28 -5.37 -1.47 3.82
N PRO A 29 -6.52 -1.25 3.14
CA PRO A 29 -7.19 -2.30 2.36
C PRO A 29 -6.59 -2.52 0.97
N TYR A 30 -5.70 -1.65 0.51
CA TYR A 30 -5.08 -1.74 -0.82
C TYR A 30 -3.57 -1.90 -0.72
N LEU A 31 -3.01 -2.64 -1.68
CA LEU A 31 -1.56 -2.80 -1.82
C LEU A 31 -1.14 -2.56 -3.27
N GLY A 32 -0.31 -1.55 -3.47
CA GLY A 32 0.45 -1.33 -4.70
C GLY A 32 1.74 -2.15 -4.70
N LEU A 33 1.98 -2.90 -5.77
CA LEU A 33 3.28 -3.49 -6.08
C LEU A 33 3.78 -2.89 -7.39
N TRP A 34 4.96 -2.27 -7.36
CA TRP A 34 5.47 -1.51 -8.50
C TRP A 34 6.99 -1.63 -8.65
N HIS A 35 7.45 -1.60 -9.88
CA HIS A 35 8.84 -1.33 -10.24
C HIS A 35 8.83 -0.47 -11.51
N MET A 36 9.92 0.22 -11.81
CA MET A 36 10.01 1.06 -13.00
C MET A 36 9.80 0.23 -14.29
N PRO A 37 8.75 0.51 -15.09
CA PRO A 37 8.48 -0.24 -16.31
C PRO A 37 9.60 -0.10 -17.34
N GLY A 38 9.92 -1.20 -18.04
CA GLY A 38 10.91 -1.20 -19.12
C GLY A 38 12.36 -1.04 -18.64
N THR A 39 12.66 -1.37 -17.38
CA THR A 39 14.00 -1.28 -16.81
C THR A 39 14.37 -2.53 -16.02
N ASP A 40 15.67 -2.79 -15.88
CA ASP A 40 16.23 -3.85 -15.03
C ASP A 40 16.44 -3.36 -13.59
N ALA A 41 15.55 -2.50 -13.10
CA ALA A 41 15.65 -1.93 -11.77
C ALA A 41 15.67 -3.06 -10.71
N PRO A 42 16.71 -3.15 -9.86
CA PRO A 42 16.87 -4.25 -8.92
C PRO A 42 16.08 -3.98 -7.62
N TYR A 43 14.84 -3.51 -7.75
CA TYR A 43 13.97 -3.22 -6.62
C TYR A 43 12.50 -3.43 -6.98
N VAL A 44 11.68 -3.60 -5.95
CA VAL A 44 10.23 -3.53 -6.01
C VAL A 44 9.75 -2.61 -4.88
N CYS A 45 8.76 -1.78 -5.16
CA CYS A 45 8.02 -1.01 -4.17
C CYS A 45 6.87 -1.85 -3.63
N ILE A 46 6.71 -1.83 -2.31
CA ILE A 46 5.55 -2.34 -1.58
C ILE A 46 4.85 -1.12 -1.02
N GLU A 47 3.63 -0.84 -1.50
CA GLU A 47 2.93 0.43 -1.29
C GLU A 47 1.55 0.19 -0.65
N PRO A 48 1.46 0.03 0.69
CA PRO A 48 0.18 -0.06 1.38
C PRO A 48 -0.60 1.25 1.29
N TRP A 49 -1.87 1.19 0.91
CA TRP A 49 -2.72 2.38 0.74
C TRP A 49 -4.06 2.24 1.48
N VAL A 50 -4.49 3.36 2.05
CA VAL A 50 -5.84 3.53 2.61
C VAL A 50 -6.88 3.74 1.51
N SER A 51 -6.52 4.50 0.48
CA SER A 51 -7.39 4.94 -0.61
C SER A 51 -6.67 4.83 -1.95
N LEU A 52 -7.43 4.62 -3.02
CA LEU A 52 -6.94 4.56 -4.39
C LEU A 52 -6.79 5.96 -5.00
N PRO A 53 -5.97 6.09 -6.06
CA PRO A 53 -5.97 7.31 -6.86
C PRO A 53 -7.31 7.51 -7.57
N SER A 54 -7.62 8.76 -7.90
CA SER A 54 -8.82 9.12 -8.66
C SER A 54 -8.86 8.38 -10.01
N GLU A 55 -10.08 8.07 -10.45
CA GLU A 55 -10.28 7.40 -11.73
C GLU A 55 -9.89 8.31 -12.91
N GLN A 56 -9.14 7.75 -13.86
CA GLN A 56 -8.70 8.49 -15.03
C GLN A 56 -9.89 8.98 -15.86
N GLY A 57 -9.89 10.29 -16.19
CA GLY A 57 -10.91 10.89 -17.04
C GLY A 57 -12.23 11.21 -16.34
N LYS A 58 -12.34 10.97 -15.02
CA LYS A 58 -13.48 11.41 -14.21
C LYS A 58 -13.07 12.58 -13.32
N ALA A 59 -13.75 13.72 -13.50
CA ALA A 59 -13.72 14.78 -12.50
C ALA A 59 -14.68 14.37 -11.38
N ALA A 60 -14.14 13.79 -10.31
CA ALA A 60 -14.90 13.51 -9.10
C ALA A 60 -14.79 14.71 -8.15
N ALA A 61 -15.89 15.07 -7.49
CA ALA A 61 -15.78 15.94 -6.32
C ALA A 61 -14.96 15.19 -5.26
N PHE A 62 -14.06 15.89 -4.58
CA PHE A 62 -13.17 15.27 -3.60
C PHE A 62 -13.97 14.56 -2.50
N GLU A 63 -15.08 15.15 -2.07
CA GLU A 63 -15.96 14.60 -1.04
C GLU A 63 -16.71 13.33 -1.49
N GLU A 64 -16.78 13.06 -2.79
CA GLU A 64 -17.47 11.90 -3.37
C GLU A 64 -16.53 10.69 -3.56
N GLN A 65 -15.23 10.84 -3.30
CA GLN A 65 -14.29 9.73 -3.45
C GLN A 65 -14.52 8.67 -2.34
N PRO A 66 -14.81 7.40 -2.70
CA PRO A 66 -15.46 6.44 -1.81
C PRO A 66 -14.58 5.88 -0.69
N ASP A 67 -13.26 5.96 -0.84
CA ASP A 67 -12.27 5.32 0.04
C ASP A 67 -11.45 6.32 0.85
N LEU A 68 -11.81 7.59 0.83
CA LEU A 68 -11.19 8.62 1.68
C LEU A 68 -11.65 8.48 3.13
N ILE A 69 -10.75 8.85 4.04
CA ILE A 69 -11.07 8.98 5.46
C ILE A 69 -11.56 10.40 5.71
N ALA A 70 -12.84 10.52 6.05
CA ALA A 70 -13.42 11.77 6.54
C ALA A 70 -13.18 11.90 8.05
N LEU A 71 -12.70 13.06 8.47
CA LEU A 71 -12.55 13.42 9.89
C LEU A 71 -13.42 14.64 10.20
N GLU A 72 -14.20 14.53 11.26
CA GLU A 72 -14.93 15.65 11.83
C GLU A 72 -13.96 16.69 12.45
N PRO A 73 -14.41 17.94 12.68
CA PRO A 73 -13.60 18.93 13.39
C PRO A 73 -13.08 18.41 14.73
N GLY A 74 -11.76 18.42 14.91
CA GLY A 74 -11.09 17.87 16.10
C GLY A 74 -10.88 16.35 16.08
N GLY A 75 -11.29 15.66 15.01
CA GLY A 75 -11.07 14.24 14.80
C GLY A 75 -9.58 13.91 14.61
N GLN A 76 -9.22 12.68 14.98
CA GLN A 76 -7.89 12.13 14.79
C GLN A 76 -7.99 10.78 14.10
N TYR A 77 -7.17 10.59 13.06
CA TYR A 77 -6.91 9.29 12.46
C TYR A 77 -5.51 8.82 12.82
N GLN A 78 -5.38 7.53 13.12
CA GLN A 78 -4.10 6.87 13.35
C GLN A 78 -4.05 5.59 12.51
N ASN A 79 -2.93 5.41 11.80
CA ASN A 79 -2.66 4.23 11.01
C ASN A 79 -1.32 3.63 11.45
N HIS A 80 -1.35 2.39 11.90
CA HIS A 80 -0.19 1.66 12.36
C HIS A 80 0.24 0.66 11.29
N TRP A 81 1.51 0.74 10.93
CA TRP A 81 2.17 -0.18 10.02
C TRP A 81 3.60 -0.38 10.50
N SER A 82 4.24 -1.45 10.06
CA SER A 82 5.61 -1.76 10.41
C SER A 82 6.36 -2.41 9.26
N ILE A 83 7.67 -2.22 9.24
CA ILE A 83 8.59 -2.95 8.37
C ILE A 83 9.57 -3.70 9.25
N THR A 84 9.66 -5.00 9.04
CA THR A 84 10.63 -5.87 9.71
C THR A 84 11.64 -6.34 8.68
N VAL A 85 12.92 -6.24 9.02
CA VAL A 85 14.03 -6.79 8.23
C VAL A 85 14.66 -7.92 9.03
N SER A 86 14.75 -9.10 8.43
CA SER A 86 15.35 -10.28 9.07
C SER A 86 16.33 -10.99 8.14
N THR A 87 17.25 -11.76 8.71
CA THR A 87 18.31 -12.51 8.01
C THR A 87 18.53 -13.85 8.67
#